data_AF-A0A1X7UKR0-F1
#
_entry.id   AF-A0A1X7UKR0-F1
#
_cell.length_a   1.000
_cell.length_b   1.000
_cell.length_c   1.000
_cell.angle_alpha   90.00
_cell.angle_beta   90.00
_cell.angle_gamma   90.00
#
_symmetry.space_group_name_H-M   'P 1'
#
loop_
_entity.id
_entity.type
_entity.pdbx_description
1 polymer ?
#
loop_
_entity_poly.entity_id
_entity_poly.type
_entity_poly.pdbx_seq_one_letter_code
_entity_poly.pdbx_strand_id
1 'polypeptide(L)'
;MKTELISYLFLSYLTFLVSGTPQFTTCPSSVCLSQPVTYECNSGAASLTWIVLDANGDSVGIPVAYSQFSPVGTTGSIGTQFNTVLINGTNSLGANITFTPTLSMSDYIVQCGGAGTLLVNCSIVIAGIPTPVENGAIAYEAPVSTYIRYNWVSSMSPCLSHYVLVVRSTSSMDGINYYNVSASSSNYTYLDLPLSSTNNTLYNFSVLTVDTGGRSSESIIRQIIFN
;
A
#
# COMPACT_ATOMS: atom_id res chain seq x y z
N MET A 1 -37.30 9.58 -17.42
CA MET A 1 -36.24 9.53 -16.39
C MET A 1 -34.92 8.91 -16.89
N LYS A 2 -34.49 9.17 -18.14
CA LYS A 2 -33.15 8.75 -18.63
C LYS A 2 -32.27 9.91 -19.09
N THR A 3 -32.83 11.11 -19.20
CA THR A 3 -32.16 12.30 -19.76
C THR A 3 -31.47 13.14 -18.68
N GLU A 4 -31.83 13.00 -17.41
CA GLU A 4 -31.22 13.81 -16.34
C GLU A 4 -29.88 13.25 -15.84
N LEU A 5 -29.72 11.91 -15.80
CA LEU A 5 -28.47 11.30 -15.33
C LEU A 5 -27.27 11.59 -16.26
N ILE A 6 -27.53 11.70 -17.57
CA ILE A 6 -26.49 12.01 -18.56
C ILE A 6 -26.05 13.47 -18.44
N SER A 7 -26.96 14.37 -18.05
CA SER A 7 -26.65 15.79 -17.83
C SER A 7 -25.72 16.00 -16.63
N TYR A 8 -25.92 15.28 -15.51
CA TYR A 8 -25.04 15.38 -14.34
C TYR A 8 -23.64 14.81 -14.56
N LEU A 9 -23.52 13.71 -15.33
CA LEU A 9 -22.23 13.15 -15.72
C LEU A 9 -21.49 14.01 -16.74
N PHE A 10 -22.21 14.67 -17.65
CA PHE A 10 -21.60 15.64 -18.56
C PHE A 10 -21.22 16.94 -17.84
N LEU A 11 -22.02 17.42 -16.88
CA LEU A 11 -21.72 18.64 -16.14
C LEU A 11 -20.54 18.45 -15.17
N SER A 12 -20.39 17.25 -14.57
CA SER A 12 -19.23 16.91 -13.75
C SER A 12 -17.95 16.77 -14.59
N TYR A 13 -18.03 16.17 -15.78
CA TYR A 13 -16.92 16.14 -16.74
C TYR A 13 -16.61 17.52 -17.33
N LEU A 14 -17.62 18.39 -17.48
CA LEU A 14 -17.41 19.77 -17.90
C LEU A 14 -16.75 20.59 -16.79
N THR A 15 -17.08 20.36 -15.51
CA THR A 15 -16.33 20.95 -14.39
C THR A 15 -14.89 20.42 -14.26
N PHE A 16 -14.59 19.22 -14.79
CA PHE A 16 -13.20 18.75 -14.95
C PHE A 16 -12.40 19.58 -15.98
N LEU A 17 -13.08 20.29 -16.88
CA LEU A 17 -12.50 21.14 -17.93
C LEU A 17 -12.58 22.64 -17.62
N VAL A 18 -13.27 23.04 -16.55
CA VAL A 18 -13.41 24.46 -16.15
C VAL A 18 -12.30 24.84 -15.15
N SER A 19 -11.16 25.23 -15.72
CA SER A 19 -10.40 26.45 -15.43
C SER A 19 -9.92 26.73 -13.99
N GLY A 20 -8.60 26.64 -13.79
CA GLY A 20 -7.86 27.56 -12.89
C GLY A 20 -7.38 27.01 -11.56
N THR A 21 -7.98 25.94 -11.04
CA THR A 21 -7.67 25.43 -9.70
C THR A 21 -6.78 24.19 -9.73
N PRO A 22 -5.69 24.16 -8.95
CA PRO A 22 -4.85 22.98 -8.88
C PRO A 22 -5.57 21.83 -8.17
N GLN A 23 -5.28 20.60 -8.60
CA GLN A 23 -5.92 19.40 -8.06
C GLN A 23 -5.02 18.16 -8.25
N PHE A 24 -5.04 17.28 -7.26
CA PHE A 24 -4.48 15.93 -7.38
C PHE A 24 -5.50 14.99 -8.03
N THR A 25 -5.06 14.16 -8.96
CA THR A 25 -5.91 13.11 -9.55
C THR A 25 -6.19 12.00 -8.53
N THR A 26 -5.19 11.68 -7.70
CA THR A 26 -5.29 10.75 -6.58
C THR A 26 -4.50 11.27 -5.39
N CYS A 27 -5.07 11.15 -4.20
CA CYS A 27 -4.38 11.38 -2.93
C CYS A 27 -4.81 10.31 -1.93
N PRO A 28 -4.15 9.13 -1.93
CA PRO A 28 -4.51 8.04 -1.03
C PRO A 28 -4.23 8.42 0.42
N SER A 29 -5.08 7.95 1.33
CA SER A 29 -4.95 8.24 2.76
C SER A 29 -3.77 7.51 3.43
N SER A 30 -3.20 6.49 2.79
CA SER A 30 -2.01 5.77 3.26
C SER A 30 -1.24 5.14 2.11
N VAL A 31 0.07 4.98 2.30
CA VAL A 31 0.98 4.35 1.32
C VAL A 31 1.69 3.14 1.90
N CYS A 32 1.97 2.17 1.02
CA CYS A 32 2.66 0.95 1.36
C CYS A 32 4.17 1.12 1.23
N LEU A 33 4.91 0.57 2.20
CA LEU A 33 6.36 0.59 2.20
C LEU A 33 6.94 -0.23 1.05
N SER A 34 8.14 0.15 0.60
CA SER A 34 8.92 -0.56 -0.43
C SER A 34 8.25 -0.70 -1.78
N GLN A 35 7.12 -0.02 -2.01
CA GLN A 35 6.44 0.04 -3.30
C GLN A 35 6.50 1.47 -3.82
N PRO A 36 6.92 1.71 -5.08
CA PRO A 36 6.91 3.05 -5.63
C PRO A 36 5.47 3.57 -5.74
N VAL A 37 5.25 4.80 -5.29
CA VAL A 37 3.97 5.51 -5.37
C VAL A 37 4.14 6.70 -6.30
N THR A 38 3.13 6.97 -7.13
CA THR A 38 3.11 8.12 -8.04
C THR A 38 1.83 8.90 -7.84
N TYR A 39 1.97 10.22 -7.66
CA TYR A 39 0.84 11.16 -7.64
C TYR A 39 0.89 12.04 -8.86
N GLU A 40 -0.28 12.25 -9.45
CA GLU A 40 -0.49 13.17 -10.55
C GLU A 40 -1.18 14.42 -10.02
N CYS A 41 -0.70 15.58 -10.46
CA CYS A 41 -1.34 16.85 -10.19
C CYS A 41 -1.49 17.67 -11.46
N ASN A 42 -2.67 18.28 -11.59
CA ASN A 42 -2.93 19.37 -12.51
C ASN A 42 -2.79 20.70 -11.77
N SER A 43 -2.04 21.64 -12.34
CA SER A 43 -1.73 22.92 -11.68
C SER A 43 -2.86 23.96 -11.70
N GLY A 44 -3.89 23.76 -12.52
CA GLY A 44 -4.84 24.81 -12.90
C GLY A 44 -4.23 26.01 -13.66
N ALA A 45 -2.90 26.06 -13.85
CA ALA A 45 -2.17 27.24 -14.28
C ALA A 45 -1.18 26.97 -15.43
N ALA A 46 -0.55 28.04 -15.91
CA ALA A 46 0.54 28.03 -16.91
C ALA A 46 1.92 27.75 -16.29
N SER A 47 1.96 27.50 -14.99
CA SER A 47 3.14 27.06 -14.25
C SER A 47 2.71 25.96 -13.29
N LEU A 48 3.65 25.11 -12.91
CA LEU A 48 3.45 24.08 -11.90
C LEU A 48 4.65 24.09 -10.96
N THR A 49 4.40 24.14 -9.66
CA THR A 49 5.42 24.00 -8.62
C THR A 49 5.09 22.82 -7.74
N TRP A 50 6.08 21.97 -7.51
CA TRP A 50 6.09 20.91 -6.51
C TRP A 50 6.88 21.34 -5.28
N ILE A 51 6.28 21.18 -4.12
CA ILE A 51 6.92 21.35 -2.82
C ILE A 51 6.67 20.09 -2.02
N VAL A 52 7.69 19.62 -1.29
CA VAL A 52 7.49 18.56 -0.29
C VAL A 52 7.89 19.12 1.06
N LEU A 53 7.00 18.96 2.04
CA LEU A 53 7.20 19.36 3.43
C LEU A 53 7.29 18.12 4.30
N ASP A 54 8.19 18.14 5.28
CA ASP A 54 8.30 17.11 6.31
C ASP A 54 7.21 17.23 7.39
N ALA A 55 7.28 16.38 8.41
CA ALA A 55 6.32 16.37 9.52
C ALA A 55 6.32 17.67 10.36
N ASN A 56 7.39 18.46 10.31
CA ASN A 56 7.48 19.76 10.99
C ASN A 56 6.98 20.91 10.11
N GLY A 57 6.69 20.64 8.82
CA GLY A 57 6.32 21.63 7.83
C GLY A 57 7.52 22.25 7.11
N ASP A 58 8.73 21.71 7.27
CA ASP A 58 9.94 22.20 6.63
C ASP A 58 10.14 21.57 5.25
N SER A 59 10.71 22.32 4.30
CA SER A 59 10.91 21.80 2.95
C SER A 59 12.05 20.78 2.87
N VAL A 60 11.77 19.61 2.29
CA VAL A 60 12.69 18.45 2.20
C VAL A 60 13.78 18.65 1.14
N GLY A 61 13.70 19.73 0.37
CA GLY A 61 14.65 20.05 -0.67
C GLY A 61 14.27 21.32 -1.41
N ILE A 62 14.91 21.56 -2.55
CA ILE A 62 14.58 22.71 -3.39
C ILE A 62 13.27 22.39 -4.15
N PRO A 63 12.25 23.25 -4.09
CA PRO A 63 11.05 23.11 -4.90
C PRO A 63 11.36 22.98 -6.39
N VAL A 64 10.63 22.11 -7.09
CA VAL A 64 10.75 21.96 -8.54
C VAL A 64 9.63 22.72 -9.21
N ALA A 65 9.95 23.53 -10.22
CA ALA A 65 8.97 24.28 -10.99
C ALA A 65 9.09 24.00 -12.49
N TYR A 66 7.93 23.96 -13.16
CA TYR A 66 7.77 23.86 -14.59
C TYR A 66 6.98 25.08 -15.10
N SER A 67 7.37 25.59 -16.26
CA SER A 67 6.64 26.66 -16.95
C SER A 67 5.96 26.14 -18.20
N GLN A 68 4.96 26.86 -18.69
CA GLN A 68 4.42 26.68 -20.02
C GLN A 68 5.56 26.58 -21.04
N PHE A 69 5.41 25.66 -22.00
CA PHE A 69 6.41 25.30 -23.01
C PHE A 69 7.61 24.47 -22.52
N SER A 70 7.68 24.12 -21.23
CA SER A 70 8.60 23.08 -20.78
C SER A 70 8.32 21.77 -21.54
N PRO A 71 9.34 21.06 -22.06
CA PRO A 71 9.13 19.81 -22.75
C PRO A 71 8.46 18.76 -21.86
N VAL A 72 7.45 18.07 -22.40
CA VAL A 72 6.89 16.87 -21.73
C VAL A 72 8.02 15.84 -21.57
N GLY A 73 8.10 15.22 -20.39
CA GLY A 73 9.18 14.35 -19.98
C GLY A 73 10.31 15.05 -19.22
N THR A 74 10.28 16.39 -19.09
CA THR A 74 11.24 17.10 -18.22
C THR A 74 11.12 16.58 -16.80
N THR A 75 12.25 16.23 -16.19
CA THR A 75 12.32 15.69 -14.83
C THR A 75 12.95 16.67 -13.86
N GLY A 76 12.60 16.58 -12.58
CA GLY A 76 13.26 17.30 -11.51
C GLY A 76 13.22 16.49 -10.21
N SER A 77 14.18 16.72 -9.32
CA SER A 77 14.27 15.98 -8.06
C SER A 77 14.08 16.92 -6.88
N ILE A 78 13.33 16.49 -5.87
CA ILE A 78 13.16 17.19 -4.60
C ILE A 78 13.83 16.34 -3.52
N GLY A 79 14.91 16.86 -2.95
CA GLY A 79 15.78 16.08 -2.08
C GLY A 79 16.34 14.84 -2.80
N THR A 80 16.52 13.75 -2.08
CA THR A 80 17.06 12.49 -2.62
C THR A 80 15.99 11.42 -2.88
N GLN A 81 14.73 11.71 -2.54
CA GLN A 81 13.67 10.70 -2.43
C GLN A 81 12.55 10.88 -3.46
N PHE A 82 12.35 12.10 -3.95
CA PHE A 82 11.24 12.44 -4.83
C PHE A 82 11.74 12.81 -6.22
N ASN A 83 11.16 12.17 -7.23
CA ASN A 83 11.39 12.52 -8.63
C ASN A 83 10.08 13.01 -9.24
N THR A 84 10.14 14.08 -10.00
CA THR A 84 9.00 14.67 -10.67
C THR A 84 9.19 14.55 -12.18
N VAL A 85 8.10 14.44 -12.93
CA VAL A 85 8.10 14.37 -14.38
C VAL A 85 6.94 15.19 -14.91
N LEU A 86 7.20 16.17 -15.78
CA LEU A 86 6.15 16.89 -16.49
C LEU A 86 5.49 15.95 -17.51
N ILE A 87 4.19 15.71 -17.41
CA ILE A 87 3.44 14.80 -18.29
C ILE A 87 2.53 15.55 -19.27
N ASN A 88 2.14 16.77 -18.94
CA ASN A 88 1.37 17.65 -19.79
C ASN A 88 1.92 19.09 -19.72
N GLY A 89 2.41 19.59 -20.86
CA GLY A 89 2.95 20.94 -21.01
C GLY A 89 1.96 21.95 -21.61
N THR A 90 0.71 21.56 -21.84
CA THR A 90 -0.36 22.45 -22.32
C THR A 90 -1.07 23.09 -21.12
N ASN A 91 -1.59 24.32 -21.25
CA ASN A 91 -2.30 24.96 -20.14
C ASN A 91 -3.65 24.23 -19.89
N SER A 92 -3.89 23.63 -18.72
CA SER A 92 -3.08 23.61 -17.49
C SER A 92 -2.02 22.49 -17.42
N LEU A 93 -0.83 22.83 -16.92
CA LEU A 93 0.28 21.89 -16.76
C LEU A 93 -0.09 20.74 -15.81
N GLY A 94 0.29 19.52 -16.21
CA GLY A 94 0.16 18.31 -15.43
C GLY A 94 1.52 17.64 -15.22
N ALA A 95 1.82 17.24 -13.99
CA ALA A 95 3.06 16.56 -13.66
C ALA A 95 2.80 15.39 -12.71
N ASN A 96 3.72 14.44 -12.73
CA ASN A 96 3.80 13.36 -11.75
C ASN A 96 4.91 13.62 -10.74
N ILE A 97 4.72 13.14 -9.53
CA ILE A 97 5.77 12.97 -8.53
C ILE A 97 5.79 11.52 -8.05
N THR A 98 6.96 10.90 -8.04
CA THR A 98 7.18 9.50 -7.70
C THR A 98 8.22 9.40 -6.59
N PHE A 99 7.97 8.51 -5.63
CA PHE A 99 8.88 8.18 -4.55
C PHE A 99 8.63 6.74 -4.06
N THR A 100 9.60 6.18 -3.34
CA THR A 100 9.45 4.86 -2.69
C THR A 100 9.43 5.06 -1.17
N PRO A 101 8.30 4.82 -0.49
CA PRO A 101 8.21 4.97 0.95
C PRO A 101 9.12 3.96 1.67
N THR A 102 9.81 4.42 2.72
CA THR A 102 10.73 3.61 3.56
C THR A 102 10.40 3.76 5.04
N LEU A 103 10.92 2.88 5.89
CA LEU A 103 10.70 2.94 7.34
C LEU A 103 11.24 4.22 8.00
N SER A 104 12.24 4.85 7.38
CA SER A 104 12.79 6.13 7.80
C SER A 104 11.96 7.33 7.37
N MET A 105 10.92 7.13 6.54
CA MET A 105 10.06 8.18 6.05
C MET A 105 9.04 8.53 7.15
N SER A 106 9.11 9.76 7.67
CA SER A 106 8.05 10.33 8.50
C SER A 106 6.81 10.65 7.65
N ASP A 107 5.76 11.21 8.27
CA ASP A 107 4.68 11.82 7.50
C ASP A 107 5.24 13.01 6.68
N TYR A 108 4.79 13.13 5.43
CA TYR A 108 5.16 14.22 4.53
C TYR A 108 3.89 14.83 3.93
N ILE A 109 3.98 16.09 3.50
CA ILE A 109 2.95 16.75 2.71
C ILE A 109 3.54 17.09 1.35
N VAL A 110 2.97 16.54 0.29
CA VAL A 110 3.26 16.93 -1.08
C VAL A 110 2.32 18.04 -1.47
N GLN A 111 2.85 19.16 -1.92
CA GLN A 111 2.08 20.28 -2.41
C GLN A 111 2.28 20.46 -3.90
N CYS A 112 1.20 20.83 -4.59
CA CYS A 112 1.22 21.13 -6.00
C CYS A 112 0.30 22.30 -6.35
N GLY A 113 0.72 23.14 -7.29
CA GLY A 113 -0.15 24.14 -7.90
C GLY A 113 0.63 25.12 -8.77
N GLY A 114 0.00 26.22 -9.17
CA GLY A 114 0.68 27.27 -9.92
C GLY A 114 1.63 28.07 -9.05
N ALA A 115 2.78 28.47 -9.60
CA ALA A 115 3.74 29.31 -8.90
C ALA A 115 3.11 30.65 -8.49
N GLY A 116 3.16 30.98 -7.19
CA GLY A 116 2.54 32.20 -6.64
C GLY A 116 1.01 32.17 -6.56
N THR A 117 0.40 30.99 -6.75
CA THR A 117 -1.05 30.79 -6.66
C THR A 117 -1.39 29.84 -5.51
N LEU A 118 -2.64 29.35 -5.47
CA LEU A 118 -3.07 28.32 -4.53
C LEU A 118 -2.22 27.05 -4.72
N LEU A 119 -1.89 26.37 -3.63
CA LEU A 119 -1.33 25.02 -3.64
C LEU A 119 -2.35 24.08 -3.02
N VAL A 120 -2.52 22.90 -3.62
CA VAL A 120 -3.22 21.77 -2.99
C VAL A 120 -2.22 20.88 -2.29
N ASN A 121 -2.67 20.28 -1.20
CA ASN A 121 -1.86 19.39 -0.37
C ASN A 121 -2.33 17.95 -0.54
N CYS A 122 -1.37 17.03 -0.53
CA CYS A 122 -1.61 15.60 -0.38
C CYS A 122 -0.70 15.04 0.71
N SER A 123 -1.31 14.53 1.77
CA SER A 123 -0.57 13.95 2.90
C SER A 123 -0.13 12.53 2.57
N ILE A 124 1.14 12.23 2.81
CA ILE A 124 1.72 10.90 2.76
C ILE A 124 1.76 10.37 4.18
N VAL A 125 0.94 9.35 4.44
CA VAL A 125 0.95 8.62 5.72
C VAL A 125 1.40 7.19 5.44
N ILE A 126 2.42 6.72 6.15
CA ILE A 126 2.86 5.33 6.03
C ILE A 126 1.80 4.43 6.68
N ALA A 127 1.33 3.42 5.94
CA ALA A 127 0.36 2.47 6.50
C ALA A 127 0.91 1.81 7.77
N GLY A 128 0.03 1.52 8.72
CA GLY A 128 0.38 0.78 9.93
C GLY A 128 0.82 -0.66 9.63
N ILE A 129 1.37 -1.33 10.65
CA ILE A 129 1.64 -2.77 10.58
C ILE A 129 0.29 -3.49 10.42
N PRO A 130 0.18 -4.51 9.53
CA PRO A 130 -1.05 -5.28 9.39
C PRO A 130 -1.48 -5.84 10.75
N THR A 131 -2.79 -5.86 11.00
CA THR A 131 -3.30 -6.51 12.21
C THR A 131 -3.06 -8.03 12.14
N PRO A 132 -2.82 -8.69 13.28
CA PRO A 132 -2.78 -10.14 13.33
C PRO A 132 -4.05 -10.75 12.73
N VAL A 133 -3.92 -11.84 11.97
CA VAL A 133 -5.08 -12.55 11.43
C VAL A 133 -5.82 -13.31 12.51
N GLU A 134 -7.12 -13.49 12.29
CA GLU A 134 -7.92 -14.41 13.08
C GLU A 134 -7.71 -15.84 12.56
N ASN A 135 -7.18 -16.71 13.43
CA ASN A 135 -7.05 -18.12 13.10
C ASN A 135 -8.44 -18.75 12.98
N GLY A 136 -8.67 -19.46 11.89
CA GLY A 136 -9.91 -20.18 11.67
C GLY A 136 -9.84 -21.63 12.14
N ALA A 137 -10.60 -22.48 11.47
CA ALA A 137 -10.69 -23.90 11.79
C ALA A 137 -9.47 -24.68 11.29
N ILE A 138 -9.14 -25.75 12.03
CA ILE A 138 -8.27 -26.81 11.53
C ILE A 138 -9.16 -27.96 11.08
N ALA A 139 -8.95 -28.45 9.86
CA ALA A 139 -9.69 -29.58 9.31
C ALA A 139 -8.75 -30.70 8.90
N TYR A 140 -9.17 -31.93 9.20
CA TYR A 140 -8.63 -33.17 8.62
C TYR A 140 -9.53 -33.54 7.45
N GLU A 141 -9.01 -33.60 6.23
CA GLU A 141 -9.84 -34.00 5.10
C GLU A 141 -9.98 -35.53 5.04
N ALA A 142 -11.19 -36.02 4.80
CA ALA A 142 -11.47 -37.46 4.69
C ALA A 142 -10.91 -38.03 3.38
N PRO A 143 -10.55 -39.34 3.30
CA PRO A 143 -10.90 -40.40 4.25
C PRO A 143 -9.89 -40.68 5.38
N VAL A 144 -8.62 -40.29 5.23
CA VAL A 144 -7.60 -40.28 6.28
C VAL A 144 -6.49 -39.40 5.71
N SER A 145 -6.58 -38.08 5.92
CA SER A 145 -5.71 -37.15 5.21
C SER A 145 -4.26 -37.36 5.61
N THR A 146 -3.39 -37.40 4.61
CA THR A 146 -1.93 -37.27 4.75
C THR A 146 -1.54 -35.84 5.11
N TYR A 147 -2.51 -34.95 5.33
CA TYR A 147 -2.33 -33.52 5.57
C TYR A 147 -3.34 -32.95 6.55
N ILE A 148 -2.99 -31.84 7.19
CA ILE A 148 -3.91 -30.95 7.89
C ILE A 148 -4.12 -29.70 7.06
N ARG A 149 -5.35 -29.19 7.03
CA ARG A 149 -5.62 -27.85 6.53
C ARG A 149 -5.68 -26.89 7.70
N TYR A 150 -4.77 -25.92 7.72
CA TYR A 150 -4.84 -24.78 8.64
C TYR A 150 -5.37 -23.56 7.88
N ASN A 151 -6.46 -22.97 8.35
CA ASN A 151 -7.06 -21.79 7.71
C ASN A 151 -7.12 -20.58 8.66
N TRP A 152 -7.19 -19.39 8.06
CA TRP A 152 -7.33 -18.11 8.75
C TRP A 152 -8.11 -17.12 7.89
N VAL A 153 -8.66 -16.10 8.55
CA VAL A 153 -9.29 -14.97 7.86
C VAL A 153 -8.21 -14.13 7.20
N SER A 154 -8.37 -13.85 5.91
CA SER A 154 -7.42 -13.00 5.18
C SER A 154 -7.40 -11.59 5.74
N SER A 155 -6.20 -11.01 5.91
CA SER A 155 -6.01 -9.62 6.28
C SER A 155 -6.57 -8.69 5.21
N MET A 156 -7.27 -7.66 5.66
CA MET A 156 -7.76 -6.55 4.82
C MET A 156 -6.71 -5.45 4.62
N SER A 157 -5.47 -5.65 5.09
CA SER A 157 -4.42 -4.65 4.95
C SER A 157 -4.15 -4.37 3.46
N PRO A 158 -4.20 -3.10 3.01
CA PRO A 158 -3.90 -2.74 1.62
C PRO A 158 -2.43 -2.97 1.27
N CYS A 159 -1.57 -3.13 2.28
CA CYS A 159 -0.12 -3.32 2.13
C CYS A 159 0.31 -4.75 2.45
N LEU A 160 -0.62 -5.71 2.47
CA LEU A 160 -0.29 -7.12 2.66
C LEU A 160 0.62 -7.61 1.53
N SER A 161 1.77 -8.19 1.90
CA SER A 161 2.66 -8.87 0.95
C SER A 161 2.35 -10.36 0.91
N HIS A 162 2.43 -11.02 2.05
CA HIS A 162 2.25 -12.46 2.19
C HIS A 162 2.00 -12.83 3.67
N TYR A 163 1.70 -14.10 3.90
CA TYR A 163 1.66 -14.70 5.23
C TYR A 163 2.85 -15.64 5.41
N VAL A 164 3.23 -15.87 6.66
CA VAL A 164 4.14 -16.95 7.04
C VAL A 164 3.46 -17.79 8.11
N LEU A 165 3.13 -19.04 7.79
CA LEU A 165 2.69 -20.00 8.80
C LEU A 165 3.90 -20.50 9.57
N VAL A 166 3.89 -20.31 10.88
CA VAL A 166 4.95 -20.74 11.80
C VAL A 166 4.46 -21.97 12.55
N VAL A 167 5.19 -23.07 12.41
CA VAL A 167 4.89 -24.34 13.06
C VAL A 167 6.03 -24.67 14.01
N ARG A 168 5.76 -24.65 15.32
CA ARG A 168 6.75 -24.93 16.36
C ARG A 168 6.42 -26.25 17.05
N SER A 169 7.33 -27.21 16.98
CA SER A 169 7.24 -28.42 17.79
C SER A 169 7.58 -28.11 19.24
N THR A 170 6.80 -28.57 20.21
CA THR A 170 7.14 -28.37 21.62
C THR A 170 8.13 -29.40 22.15
N SER A 171 8.45 -30.44 21.37
CA SER A 171 9.41 -31.50 21.76
C SER A 171 10.86 -31.19 21.35
N SER A 172 11.10 -30.10 20.61
CA SER A 172 12.45 -29.66 20.21
C SER A 172 12.55 -28.13 20.23
N MET A 173 13.58 -27.59 20.88
CA MET A 173 13.84 -26.13 20.86
C MET A 173 14.22 -25.61 19.47
N ASP A 174 14.72 -26.48 18.57
CA ASP A 174 15.09 -26.14 17.20
C ASP A 174 13.99 -26.46 16.17
N GLY A 175 12.82 -26.94 16.63
CA GLY A 175 11.76 -27.44 15.77
C GLY A 175 10.81 -26.36 15.23
N ILE A 176 11.33 -25.31 14.58
CA ILE A 176 10.51 -24.26 13.96
C ILE A 176 10.55 -24.36 12.44
N ASN A 177 9.39 -24.55 11.82
CA ASN A 177 9.22 -24.50 10.37
C ASN A 177 8.45 -23.24 9.96
N TYR A 178 8.89 -22.61 8.88
CA TYR A 178 8.28 -21.43 8.30
C TYR A 178 7.78 -21.75 6.90
N TYR A 179 6.51 -21.45 6.63
CA TYR A 179 5.89 -21.68 5.33
C TYR A 179 5.35 -20.36 4.78
N ASN A 180 5.94 -19.88 3.69
CA ASN A 180 5.46 -18.68 3.00
C ASN A 180 4.17 -19.00 2.24
N VAL A 181 3.15 -18.17 2.42
CA VAL A 181 1.85 -18.32 1.78
C VAL A 181 1.48 -16.99 1.13
N SER A 182 1.27 -17.01 -0.18
CA SER A 182 0.90 -15.81 -0.93
C SER A 182 -0.43 -15.22 -0.45
N ALA A 183 -0.52 -13.90 -0.46
CA ALA A 183 -1.79 -13.21 -0.23
C ALA A 183 -2.82 -13.62 -1.29
N SER A 184 -4.07 -13.81 -0.88
CA SER A 184 -5.19 -14.09 -1.78
C SER A 184 -6.30 -13.05 -1.60
N SER A 185 -7.10 -12.83 -2.65
CA SER A 185 -8.29 -11.96 -2.59
C SER A 185 -9.51 -12.64 -1.96
N SER A 186 -9.37 -13.88 -1.50
CA SER A 186 -10.43 -14.64 -0.84
C SER A 186 -10.55 -14.22 0.63
N ASN A 187 -11.76 -14.30 1.19
CA ASN A 187 -12.00 -14.01 2.61
C ASN A 187 -11.21 -14.93 3.56
N TYR A 188 -10.85 -16.12 3.10
CA TYR A 188 -10.07 -17.09 3.85
C TYR A 188 -8.84 -17.50 3.06
N THR A 189 -7.73 -17.67 3.77
CA THR A 189 -6.49 -18.26 3.27
C THR A 189 -6.22 -19.54 4.05
N TYR A 190 -5.58 -20.51 3.40
CA TYR A 190 -5.25 -21.79 4.03
C TYR A 190 -3.91 -22.32 3.53
N LEU A 191 -3.34 -23.23 4.31
CA LEU A 191 -2.22 -24.06 3.90
C LEU A 191 -2.46 -25.50 4.33
N ASP A 192 -2.20 -26.41 3.39
CA ASP A 192 -2.22 -27.84 3.64
C ASP A 192 -0.80 -28.29 4.03
N LEU A 193 -0.65 -28.78 5.26
CA LEU A 193 0.62 -29.27 5.79
C LEU A 193 0.60 -30.78 5.86
N PRO A 194 1.68 -31.50 5.50
CA PRO A 194 1.73 -32.93 5.65
C PRO A 194 1.63 -33.32 7.13
N LEU A 195 0.81 -34.31 7.44
CA LEU A 195 0.75 -34.94 8.75
C LEU A 195 2.00 -35.81 8.92
N SER A 196 2.94 -35.38 9.77
CA SER A 196 4.01 -36.26 10.21
C SER A 196 3.39 -37.37 11.07
N SER A 197 3.77 -38.62 10.82
CA SER A 197 3.36 -39.81 11.60
C SER A 197 3.90 -39.83 13.04
N THR A 198 4.26 -38.67 13.58
CA THR A 198 4.86 -38.47 14.89
C THR A 198 3.78 -38.49 15.97
N ASN A 199 3.43 -39.71 16.37
CA ASN A 199 2.52 -40.02 17.47
C ASN A 199 2.83 -39.17 18.72
N ASN A 200 1.83 -38.51 19.31
CA ASN A 200 1.91 -37.70 20.55
C ASN A 200 2.85 -36.47 20.54
N THR A 201 3.04 -35.81 19.40
CA THR A 201 3.78 -34.54 19.36
C THR A 201 2.82 -33.34 19.39
N LEU A 202 2.99 -32.45 20.37
CA LEU A 202 2.28 -31.18 20.47
C LEU A 202 2.97 -30.14 19.57
N TYR A 203 2.17 -29.45 18.75
CA TYR A 203 2.62 -28.40 17.84
C TYR A 203 1.88 -27.09 18.11
N ASN A 204 2.62 -25.99 18.04
CA ASN A 204 2.12 -24.63 18.14
C ASN A 204 2.10 -24.01 16.73
N PHE A 205 0.94 -23.57 16.29
CA PHE A 205 0.69 -22.93 15.01
C PHE A 205 0.35 -21.45 15.23
N SER A 206 0.94 -20.60 14.42
CA SER A 206 0.58 -19.18 14.33
C SER A 206 0.86 -18.68 12.93
N VAL A 207 0.25 -17.56 12.58
CA VAL A 207 0.40 -16.93 11.27
C VAL A 207 0.98 -15.55 11.46
N LEU A 208 2.10 -15.28 10.79
CA LEU A 208 2.64 -13.94 10.62
C LEU A 208 1.97 -13.28 9.41
N THR A 209 1.35 -12.14 9.61
CA THR A 209 0.90 -11.26 8.53
C THR A 209 2.03 -10.30 8.20
N VAL A 210 2.56 -10.35 6.98
CA VAL A 210 3.75 -9.56 6.58
C VAL A 210 3.36 -8.49 5.56
N ASP A 211 3.72 -7.24 5.81
CA ASP A 211 3.52 -6.16 4.85
C ASP A 211 4.64 -6.04 3.81
N THR A 212 4.44 -5.17 2.82
CA THR A 212 5.42 -4.90 1.76
C THR A 212 6.73 -4.28 2.28
N GLY A 213 6.73 -3.71 3.47
CA GLY A 213 7.92 -3.22 4.18
C GLY A 213 8.65 -4.28 5.02
N GLY A 214 8.14 -5.52 5.06
CA GLY A 214 8.69 -6.60 5.86
C GLY A 214 8.34 -6.53 7.35
N ARG A 215 7.45 -5.61 7.77
CA ARG A 215 6.95 -5.60 9.14
C ARG A 215 5.89 -6.69 9.28
N SER A 216 5.86 -7.34 10.44
CA SER A 216 4.95 -8.46 10.67
C SER A 216 4.23 -8.38 12.00
N SER A 217 3.04 -8.97 12.05
CA SER A 217 2.30 -9.22 13.29
C SER A 217 1.91 -10.70 13.37
N GLU A 218 2.03 -11.27 14.56
CA GLU A 218 1.75 -12.69 14.79
C GLU A 218 0.35 -12.89 15.36
N SER A 219 -0.39 -13.86 14.81
CA SER A 219 -1.66 -14.30 15.36
C SER A 219 -1.50 -15.00 16.71
N ILE A 220 -2.61 -15.18 17.41
CA ILE A 220 -2.63 -15.96 18.65
C ILE A 220 -2.10 -17.37 18.37
N ILE A 221 -1.25 -17.91 19.25
CA ILE A 221 -0.74 -19.27 19.08
C ILE A 221 -1.86 -20.29 19.34
N ARG A 222 -2.05 -21.24 18.41
CA ARG A 222 -2.95 -22.38 18.52
C ARG A 222 -2.15 -23.66 18.74
N GLN A 223 -2.49 -24.41 19.78
CA GLN A 223 -1.84 -25.68 20.07
C GLN A 223 -2.67 -26.84 19.56
N ILE A 224 -2.01 -27.83 18.96
CA ILE A 224 -2.64 -29.04 18.42
C ILE A 224 -1.79 -30.25 18.80
N ILE A 225 -2.44 -31.30 19.28
CA ILE A 225 -1.83 -32.61 19.51
C ILE A 225 -2.29 -33.52 18.38
N PHE A 226 -1.34 -34.13 17.68
CA PHE A 226 -1.65 -35.22 16.74
C PHE A 226 -1.60 -36.55 17.49
N ASN A 227 -2.76 -37.23 17.54
CA ASN A 227 -2.94 -38.57 18.11
C ASN A 227 -3.08 -39.60 17.00
#